data_AF-A0A161KB40-F1
#
_entry.id   AF-A0A161KB40-F1
#
_cell.length_a   1.000
_cell.length_b   1.000
_cell.length_c   1.000
_cell.angle_alpha   90.00
_cell.angle_beta   90.00
_cell.angle_gamma   90.00
#
_symmetry.space_group_name_H-M   'P 1'
#
loop_
_entity.id
_entity.type
_entity.pdbx_description
1 polymer ?
#
loop_
_entity_poly.entity_id
_entity_poly.type
_entity_poly.pdbx_seq_one_letter_code
_entity_poly.pdbx_strand_id
1 'polypeptide(L)'
;MTTQNPPPDRPIAPQQKAEDVGLDTMLRPQRLAQFTGQERLKDNLRILIEAARGRSEPLDHVLFHGPPGLGKTTLAQVVANEMRANIRHTAGPAIEHSGDLAAILSNMRSGDILFIDEVHRLSRPVEEILYPAMEDFVLDLIVGKGPGAKNVRLKLPRFTVIGATTRLALMTAPLRARFGAVYRMDFYDQAAMEEIVGRGARILEVPIEAHGTSEIARRARGTPRVALRLLRRVRDYAQVRADGAITHETAVAALDLMEIDQLGLDDLDRRVLRAIIEKFGGGPVGLETIAASISEESDTIMDVVEPYLLQLGFLERTSRGRMASVHAYRHLGLAAPENGPRGGQRTLFDTPPG
;
A
#
# COMPACT_ATOMS: atom_id res chain seq x y z
N MET A 1 -8.95 -33.47 -4.35
CA MET A 1 -7.77 -32.62 -4.55
C MET A 1 -8.07 -31.67 -5.70
N THR A 2 -8.68 -30.53 -5.39
CA THR A 2 -8.97 -29.46 -6.36
C THR A 2 -7.75 -28.55 -6.42
N THR A 3 -6.90 -28.78 -7.41
CA THR A 3 -5.86 -27.84 -7.81
C THR A 3 -6.55 -26.59 -8.38
N GLN A 4 -6.78 -25.59 -7.54
CA GLN A 4 -7.10 -24.24 -8.03
C GLN A 4 -5.88 -23.75 -8.81
N ASN A 5 -6.07 -23.48 -10.11
CA ASN A 5 -5.08 -22.75 -10.89
C ASN A 5 -4.80 -21.41 -10.18
N PRO A 6 -3.53 -20.96 -10.11
CA PRO A 6 -3.25 -19.61 -9.63
C PRO A 6 -4.02 -18.60 -10.50
N PRO A 7 -4.57 -17.53 -9.90
CA PRO A 7 -5.25 -16.50 -10.67
C PRO A 7 -4.31 -15.93 -11.74
N PRO A 8 -4.83 -15.48 -12.90
CA PRO A 8 -4.01 -14.94 -13.98
C PRO A 8 -3.11 -13.79 -13.47
N ASP A 9 -1.86 -13.73 -13.95
CA ASP A 9 -0.82 -12.75 -13.61
C ASP A 9 -1.37 -11.30 -13.79
N ARG A 10 -1.97 -10.71 -12.75
CA ARG A 10 -2.62 -9.39 -12.86
C ARG A 10 -1.57 -8.30 -13.06
N PRO A 11 -1.61 -7.49 -14.12
CA PRO A 11 -0.58 -6.49 -14.46
C PRO A 11 -0.31 -5.44 -13.38
N ILE A 12 -1.28 -5.19 -12.51
CA ILE A 12 -1.22 -4.13 -11.49
C ILE A 12 -1.18 -4.71 -10.06
N ALA A 13 -1.39 -6.03 -9.91
CA ALA A 13 -1.28 -6.69 -8.60
C ALA A 13 0.17 -6.74 -8.09
N PRO A 14 0.38 -6.87 -6.77
CA PRO A 14 1.68 -7.18 -6.22
C PRO A 14 1.99 -8.68 -6.36
N GLN A 15 2.78 -9.07 -7.36
CA GLN A 15 3.44 -10.38 -7.42
C GLN A 15 4.92 -10.17 -7.76
N GLN A 16 5.83 -10.85 -7.04
CA GLN A 16 7.27 -10.76 -7.25
C GLN A 16 7.79 -12.06 -7.88
N LYS A 17 8.52 -11.96 -9.00
CA LYS A 17 9.37 -13.05 -9.54
C LYS A 17 10.80 -12.88 -9.02
N ALA A 18 11.55 -13.97 -8.86
CA ALA A 18 12.88 -13.96 -8.24
C ALA A 18 13.92 -13.12 -9.01
N GLU A 19 13.84 -13.06 -10.34
CA GLU A 19 14.74 -12.26 -11.19
C GLU A 19 14.47 -10.74 -11.09
N ASP A 20 13.27 -10.34 -10.66
CA ASP A 20 12.90 -8.92 -10.48
C ASP A 20 13.52 -8.29 -9.20
N VAL A 21 14.01 -9.10 -8.25
CA VAL A 21 14.41 -8.63 -6.91
C VAL A 21 15.63 -7.69 -6.95
N GLY A 22 16.61 -7.98 -7.81
CA GLY A 22 17.83 -7.16 -7.94
C GLY A 22 17.56 -5.80 -8.58
N LEU A 23 16.83 -5.79 -9.70
CA LEU A 23 16.45 -4.56 -10.41
C LEU A 23 15.46 -3.72 -9.59
N ASP A 24 14.52 -4.35 -8.89
CA ASP A 24 13.60 -3.65 -7.98
C ASP A 24 14.34 -2.94 -6.83
N THR A 25 15.51 -3.44 -6.44
CA THR A 25 16.34 -2.81 -5.39
C THR A 25 17.00 -1.54 -5.92
N MET A 26 17.48 -1.53 -7.16
CA MET A 26 18.10 -0.35 -7.78
C MET A 26 17.10 0.79 -8.02
N LEU A 27 15.85 0.44 -8.34
CA LEU A 27 14.78 1.43 -8.55
C LEU A 27 14.35 2.14 -7.26
N ARG A 28 14.54 1.50 -6.10
CA ARG A 28 14.13 2.07 -4.81
C ARG A 28 15.07 3.22 -4.40
N PRO A 29 14.54 4.39 -4.00
CA PRO A 29 15.34 5.45 -3.42
C PRO A 29 16.05 5.00 -2.14
N GLN A 30 17.28 5.46 -1.96
CA GLN A 30 18.13 5.10 -0.81
C GLN A 30 18.21 6.22 0.22
N ARG A 31 17.90 7.45 -0.17
CA ARG A 31 17.93 8.64 0.70
C ARG A 31 16.63 9.42 0.59
N LEU A 32 16.34 10.24 1.60
CA LEU A 32 15.10 11.02 1.64
C LEU A 32 15.04 12.03 0.49
N ALA A 33 16.19 12.58 0.09
CA ALA A 33 16.31 13.47 -1.06
C ALA A 33 16.01 12.80 -2.42
N GLN A 34 16.10 11.47 -2.51
CA GLN A 34 15.76 10.71 -3.73
C GLN A 34 14.31 10.23 -3.73
N PHE A 35 13.60 10.40 -2.61
CA PHE A 35 12.22 9.99 -2.47
C PHE A 35 11.33 11.08 -3.08
N THR A 36 10.94 10.89 -4.34
CA THR A 36 10.07 11.83 -5.07
C THR A 36 8.70 11.94 -4.40
N GLY A 37 8.10 13.14 -4.38
CA GLY A 37 6.77 13.37 -3.81
C GLY A 37 6.69 13.21 -2.29
N GLN A 38 5.46 13.23 -1.74
CA GLN A 38 5.19 13.15 -0.30
C GLN A 38 5.87 14.28 0.53
N GLU A 39 5.96 15.50 -0.03
CA GLU A 39 6.77 16.60 0.55
C GLU A 39 6.50 16.86 2.03
N ARG A 40 5.23 17.02 2.41
CA ARG A 40 4.85 17.26 3.81
C ARG A 40 5.31 16.13 4.74
N LEU A 41 5.21 14.87 4.30
CA LEU A 41 5.70 13.73 5.08
C LEU A 41 7.22 13.81 5.21
N LYS A 42 7.93 14.00 4.09
CA LYS A 42 9.40 14.08 4.06
C LYS A 42 9.91 15.21 4.95
N ASP A 43 9.28 16.37 4.96
CA ASP A 43 9.69 17.50 5.78
C ASP A 43 9.58 17.19 7.27
N ASN A 44 8.46 16.60 7.70
CA ASN A 44 8.30 16.18 9.09
C ASN A 44 9.29 15.08 9.49
N LEU A 45 9.50 14.11 8.61
CA LEU A 45 10.44 13.02 8.84
C LEU A 45 11.89 13.51 8.92
N ARG A 46 12.25 14.52 8.09
CA ARG A 46 13.56 15.17 8.13
C ARG A 46 13.81 15.82 9.48
N ILE A 47 12.85 16.60 9.99
CA ILE A 47 12.94 17.21 11.33
C ILE A 47 13.13 16.14 12.40
N LEU A 48 12.36 15.06 12.35
CA LEU A 48 12.45 13.97 13.33
C LEU A 48 13.83 13.29 13.31
N ILE A 49 14.34 12.98 12.12
CA ILE A 49 15.66 12.37 11.91
C ILE A 49 16.78 13.30 12.39
N GLU A 50 16.74 14.57 11.99
CA GLU A 50 17.77 15.55 12.35
C GLU A 50 17.82 15.78 13.87
N ALA A 51 16.66 15.87 14.51
CA ALA A 51 16.55 16.04 15.95
C ALA A 51 17.11 14.81 16.71
N ALA A 52 16.72 13.59 16.31
CA ALA A 52 17.22 12.35 16.92
C ALA A 52 18.74 12.20 16.75
N ARG A 53 19.26 12.49 15.55
CA ARG A 53 20.71 12.48 15.27
C ARG A 53 21.46 13.53 16.07
N GLY A 54 20.91 14.73 16.22
CA GLY A 54 21.50 15.80 17.04
C GLY A 54 21.66 15.41 18.50
N ARG A 55 20.75 14.58 19.04
CA ARG A 55 20.81 14.05 20.41
C ARG A 55 21.57 12.72 20.55
N SER A 56 22.01 12.12 19.44
CA SER A 56 22.57 10.76 19.41
C SER A 56 21.62 9.71 20.01
N GLU A 57 20.32 9.87 19.76
CA GLU A 57 19.27 8.97 20.24
C GLU A 57 18.66 8.19 19.05
N PRO A 58 18.07 7.00 19.30
CA PRO A 58 17.23 6.35 18.30
C PRO A 58 16.04 7.23 17.91
N LEU A 59 15.51 6.98 16.71
CA LEU A 59 14.31 7.64 16.25
C LEU A 59 13.11 7.16 17.09
N ASP A 60 12.15 8.04 17.36
CA ASP A 60 10.86 7.63 17.90
C ASP A 60 10.20 6.58 17.00
N HIS A 61 9.36 5.73 17.58
CA HIS A 61 8.63 4.72 16.80
C HIS A 61 7.72 5.38 15.76
N VAL A 62 7.79 4.89 14.52
CA VAL A 62 7.09 5.49 13.37
C VAL A 62 6.05 4.53 12.80
N LEU A 63 4.86 5.04 12.47
CA LEU A 63 3.83 4.29 11.77
C LEU A 63 3.56 4.92 10.41
N PHE A 64 3.78 4.16 9.34
CA PHE A 64 3.36 4.52 8.00
C PHE A 64 2.04 3.82 7.65
N HIS A 65 1.03 4.59 7.23
CA HIS A 65 -0.22 3.98 6.76
C HIS A 65 -0.69 4.56 5.43
N GLY A 66 -1.39 3.75 4.65
CA GLY A 66 -1.93 4.14 3.35
C GLY A 66 -2.01 2.96 2.38
N PRO A 67 -2.58 3.19 1.18
CA PRO A 67 -2.72 2.18 0.14
C PRO A 67 -1.44 1.36 -0.16
N PRO A 68 -1.57 0.13 -0.67
CA PRO A 68 -0.41 -0.67 -1.07
C PRO A 68 0.36 0.00 -2.21
N GLY A 69 1.67 -0.26 -2.29
CA GLY A 69 2.49 0.22 -3.41
C GLY A 69 2.97 1.67 -3.35
N LEU A 70 2.57 2.45 -2.34
CA LEU A 70 2.99 3.85 -2.16
C LEU A 70 4.42 4.05 -1.63
N GLY A 71 5.12 2.99 -1.26
CA GLY A 71 6.52 3.05 -0.83
C GLY A 71 6.77 2.98 0.67
N LYS A 72 5.81 2.53 1.51
CA LYS A 72 5.99 2.38 2.98
C LYS A 72 7.27 1.63 3.36
N THR A 73 7.48 0.43 2.81
CA THR A 73 8.69 -0.39 3.02
C THR A 73 9.96 0.30 2.53
N THR A 74 9.87 1.03 1.41
CA THR A 74 11.00 1.79 0.86
C THR A 74 11.36 2.95 1.77
N LEU A 75 10.38 3.65 2.31
CA LEU A 75 10.58 4.77 3.21
C LEU A 75 11.18 4.31 4.54
N ALA A 76 10.78 3.14 5.07
CA ALA A 76 11.44 2.53 6.22
C ALA A 76 12.94 2.28 5.99
N GLN A 77 13.30 1.77 4.80
CA GLN A 77 14.70 1.59 4.40
C GLN A 77 15.44 2.94 4.28
N VAL A 78 14.80 3.96 3.72
CA VAL A 78 15.35 5.32 3.64
C VAL A 78 15.62 5.86 5.04
N VAL A 79 14.68 5.71 5.99
CA VAL A 79 14.88 6.11 7.39
C VAL A 79 16.08 5.41 8.01
N ALA A 80 16.21 4.09 7.81
CA ALA A 80 17.36 3.34 8.29
C ALA A 80 18.68 3.89 7.74
N ASN A 81 18.73 4.20 6.45
CA ASN A 81 19.91 4.76 5.79
C ASN A 81 20.25 6.16 6.33
N GLU A 82 19.26 7.03 6.55
CA GLU A 82 19.47 8.38 7.10
C GLU A 82 19.94 8.34 8.57
N MET A 83 19.45 7.35 9.34
CA MET A 83 19.86 7.09 10.72
C MET A 83 21.16 6.29 10.84
N ARG A 84 21.68 5.75 9.72
CA ARG A 84 22.81 4.80 9.69
C ARG A 84 22.59 3.59 10.61
N ALA A 85 21.34 3.14 10.66
CA ALA A 85 20.90 2.02 11.50
C ALA A 85 20.75 0.74 10.66
N ASN A 86 20.95 -0.42 11.28
CA ASN A 86 20.54 -1.67 10.64
C ASN A 86 19.01 -1.78 10.70
N ILE A 87 18.43 -2.39 9.69
CA ILE A 87 16.99 -2.63 9.63
C ILE A 87 16.70 -4.12 9.53
N ARG A 88 15.86 -4.61 10.44
CA ARG A 88 15.37 -5.98 10.44
C ARG A 88 13.93 -5.99 9.97
N HIS A 89 13.72 -6.60 8.80
CA HIS A 89 12.41 -6.70 8.17
C HIS A 89 11.65 -7.91 8.68
N THR A 90 10.38 -7.73 9.00
CA THR A 90 9.40 -8.79 9.29
C THR A 90 8.01 -8.32 8.86
N ALA A 91 7.02 -9.20 8.94
CA ALA A 91 5.63 -8.86 8.67
C ALA A 91 4.76 -9.39 9.81
N GLY A 92 3.65 -8.72 10.09
CA GLY A 92 2.67 -9.14 11.10
C GLY A 92 2.29 -10.62 10.97
N PRO A 93 1.89 -11.09 9.77
CA PRO A 93 1.56 -12.50 9.55
C PRO A 93 2.73 -13.48 9.70
N ALA A 94 3.97 -13.00 9.59
CA ALA A 94 5.16 -13.85 9.73
C ALA A 94 5.56 -14.05 11.21
N ILE A 95 4.95 -13.32 12.15
CA ILE A 95 5.17 -13.46 13.59
C ILE A 95 3.95 -14.20 14.17
N GLU A 96 4.03 -15.53 14.15
CA GLU A 96 2.93 -16.38 14.60
C GLU A 96 2.85 -16.44 16.13
N HIS A 97 4.02 -16.44 16.79
CA HIS A 97 4.11 -16.65 18.22
C HIS A 97 4.95 -15.58 18.92
N SER A 98 4.68 -15.41 20.22
CA SER A 98 5.44 -14.56 21.14
C SER A 98 6.95 -14.82 21.10
N GLY A 99 7.34 -16.09 20.95
CA GLY A 99 8.73 -16.51 20.87
C GLY A 99 9.46 -15.96 19.64
N ASP A 100 8.77 -15.79 18.51
CA ASP A 100 9.38 -15.31 17.26
C ASP A 100 9.78 -13.83 17.41
N LEU A 101 8.88 -13.02 17.96
CA LEU A 101 9.17 -11.62 18.26
C LEU A 101 10.26 -11.50 19.33
N ALA A 102 10.21 -12.32 20.39
CA ALA A 102 11.23 -12.35 21.43
C ALA A 102 12.63 -12.68 20.87
N ALA A 103 12.72 -13.61 19.92
CA ALA A 103 13.96 -13.96 19.26
C ALA A 103 14.49 -12.81 18.38
N ILE A 104 13.60 -12.07 17.71
CA ILE A 104 13.98 -10.87 16.94
C ILE A 104 14.50 -9.78 17.89
N LEU A 105 13.73 -9.43 18.92
CA LEU A 105 14.03 -8.35 19.86
C LEU A 105 15.31 -8.61 20.66
N SER A 106 15.53 -9.85 21.10
CA SER A 106 16.74 -10.21 21.87
C SER A 106 18.04 -10.09 21.07
N ASN A 107 17.98 -10.06 19.73
CA ASN A 107 19.13 -9.87 18.84
C ASN A 107 19.31 -8.42 18.35
N MET A 108 18.44 -7.49 18.76
CA MET A 108 18.55 -6.09 18.36
C MET A 108 19.76 -5.42 19.00
N ARG A 109 20.33 -4.43 18.32
CA ARG A 109 21.39 -3.55 18.84
C ARG A 109 20.85 -2.13 19.05
N SER A 110 21.61 -1.33 19.79
CA SER A 110 21.26 0.07 20.04
C SER A 110 21.17 0.84 18.73
N GLY A 111 20.03 1.50 18.50
CA GLY A 111 19.75 2.26 17.29
C GLY A 111 19.24 1.42 16.11
N ASP A 112 19.17 0.09 16.21
CA ASP A 112 18.59 -0.74 15.14
C ASP A 112 17.10 -0.44 14.94
N ILE A 113 16.61 -0.73 13.74
CA ILE A 113 15.22 -0.56 13.33
C ILE A 113 14.56 -1.92 13.15
N LEU A 114 13.44 -2.16 13.84
CA LEU A 114 12.54 -3.27 13.57
C LEU A 114 11.41 -2.78 12.66
N PHE A 115 11.41 -3.22 11.40
CA PHE A 115 10.32 -2.93 10.47
C PHE A 115 9.30 -4.07 10.44
N ILE A 116 8.04 -3.74 10.74
CA ILE A 116 6.92 -4.69 10.74
C ILE A 116 5.92 -4.25 9.66
N ASP A 117 5.94 -4.92 8.52
CA ASP A 117 4.91 -4.73 7.49
C ASP A 117 3.59 -5.37 7.93
N GLU A 118 2.46 -4.84 7.46
CA GLU A 118 1.14 -5.32 7.85
C GLU A 118 0.99 -5.45 9.39
N VAL A 119 1.48 -4.46 10.14
CA VAL A 119 1.58 -4.48 11.62
C VAL A 119 0.22 -4.70 12.31
N HIS A 120 -0.88 -4.36 11.65
CA HIS A 120 -2.23 -4.60 12.13
C HIS A 120 -2.64 -6.09 12.15
N ARG A 121 -1.84 -6.97 11.57
CA ARG A 121 -2.06 -8.43 11.54
C ARG A 121 -1.28 -9.17 12.62
N LEU A 122 -0.60 -8.46 13.53
CA LEU A 122 0.00 -9.08 14.70
C LEU A 122 -1.09 -9.73 15.56
N SER A 123 -0.81 -10.94 16.04
CA SER A 123 -1.71 -11.57 17.00
C SER A 123 -1.65 -10.84 18.33
N ARG A 124 -2.76 -10.85 19.08
CA ARG A 124 -2.83 -10.19 20.39
C ARG A 124 -1.70 -10.59 21.35
N PRO A 125 -1.33 -11.89 21.49
CA PRO A 125 -0.20 -12.28 22.35
C PRO A 125 1.14 -11.66 21.91
N VAL A 126 1.32 -11.44 20.61
CA VAL A 126 2.53 -10.81 20.07
C VAL A 126 2.51 -9.31 20.33
N GLU A 127 1.36 -8.64 20.15
CA GLU A 127 1.21 -7.21 20.51
C GLU A 127 1.54 -6.97 21.99
N GLU A 128 1.04 -7.82 22.89
CA GLU A 128 1.24 -7.70 24.34
C GLU A 128 2.72 -7.78 24.75
N ILE A 129 3.55 -8.48 23.97
CA ILE A 129 5.02 -8.50 24.14
C ILE A 129 5.69 -7.26 23.56
N LEU A 130 5.18 -6.77 22.43
CA LEU A 130 5.73 -5.60 21.76
C LEU A 130 5.56 -4.32 22.62
N TYR A 131 4.50 -4.25 23.43
CA TYR A 131 4.21 -3.13 24.31
C TYR A 131 5.39 -2.75 25.23
N PRO A 132 5.80 -3.56 26.21
CA PRO A 132 6.90 -3.20 27.11
C PRO A 132 8.23 -3.02 26.36
N ALA A 133 8.40 -3.68 25.21
CA ALA A 133 9.58 -3.49 24.37
C ALA A 133 9.65 -2.09 23.75
N MET A 134 8.50 -1.50 23.38
CA MET A 134 8.40 -0.14 22.83
C MET A 134 8.43 0.96 23.90
N GLU A 135 7.81 0.74 25.06
CA GLU A 135 7.74 1.76 26.13
C GLU A 135 9.01 1.80 26.98
N ASP A 136 9.39 0.64 27.52
CA ASP A 136 10.39 0.55 28.59
C ASP A 136 11.68 -0.14 28.13
N PHE A 137 11.74 -0.59 26.86
CA PHE A 137 12.84 -1.39 26.32
C PHE A 137 13.14 -2.62 27.18
N VAL A 138 12.09 -3.34 27.59
CA VAL A 138 12.21 -4.60 28.32
C VAL A 138 11.39 -5.70 27.65
N LEU A 139 11.85 -6.94 27.84
CA LEU A 139 11.20 -8.13 27.35
C LEU A 139 10.95 -9.09 28.52
N ASP A 140 9.69 -9.37 28.80
CA ASP A 140 9.28 -10.31 29.85
C ASP A 140 9.03 -11.70 29.23
N LEU A 141 9.81 -12.69 29.65
CA LEU A 141 9.74 -14.06 29.13
C LEU A 141 9.41 -15.06 30.24
N ILE A 142 8.47 -15.96 29.97
CA ILE A 142 8.22 -17.12 30.83
C ILE A 142 9.18 -18.24 30.41
N VAL A 143 10.09 -18.60 31.31
CA VAL A 143 11.06 -19.70 31.10
C VAL A 143 10.67 -20.89 31.97
N GLY A 144 10.50 -22.05 31.35
CA GLY A 144 10.08 -23.31 31.99
C GLY A 144 8.63 -23.68 31.71
N LYS A 145 8.16 -24.81 32.26
CA LYS A 145 6.77 -25.30 32.12
C LYS A 145 6.18 -25.64 33.48
N GLY A 146 4.86 -25.45 33.62
CA GLY A 146 4.12 -25.81 34.83
C GLY A 146 4.43 -24.92 36.04
N PRO A 147 4.20 -25.41 37.27
CA PRO A 147 4.38 -24.63 38.51
C PRO A 147 5.80 -24.10 38.75
N GLY A 148 6.81 -24.62 38.04
CA GLY A 148 8.20 -24.18 38.12
C GLY A 148 8.60 -23.10 37.11
N ALA A 149 7.67 -22.62 36.29
CA ALA A 149 7.93 -21.56 35.32
C ALA A 149 8.31 -20.24 36.03
N LYS A 150 9.38 -19.60 35.56
CA LYS A 150 9.88 -18.32 36.11
C LYS A 150 9.73 -17.22 35.08
N ASN A 151 9.32 -16.04 35.54
CA ASN A 151 9.39 -14.83 34.73
C ASN A 151 10.81 -14.28 34.74
N VAL A 152 11.40 -14.15 33.56
CA VAL A 152 12.71 -13.55 33.34
C VAL A 152 12.50 -12.25 32.58
N ARG A 153 12.92 -11.13 33.18
CA ARG A 153 12.91 -9.82 32.53
C ARG A 153 14.27 -9.55 31.92
N LEU A 154 14.31 -9.34 30.60
CA LEU A 154 15.50 -8.97 29.85
C LEU A 154 15.45 -7.48 29.50
N LYS A 155 16.56 -6.77 29.69
CA LYS A 155 16.71 -5.39 29.19
C LYS A 155 17.07 -5.46 27.70
N LEU A 156 16.36 -4.69 26.89
CA LEU A 156 16.65 -4.50 25.48
C LEU A 156 17.48 -3.22 25.29
N PRO A 157 18.33 -3.16 24.26
CA PRO A 157 18.88 -1.89 23.84
C PRO A 157 17.77 -0.98 23.30
N ARG A 158 18.01 0.33 23.26
CA ARG A 158 17.05 1.25 22.64
C ARG A 158 17.04 1.04 21.13
N PHE A 159 15.87 0.81 20.56
CA PHE A 159 15.67 0.54 19.13
C PHE A 159 14.45 1.32 18.62
N THR A 160 14.22 1.34 17.32
CA THR A 160 13.04 1.96 16.70
C THR A 160 12.16 0.91 16.06
N VAL A 161 10.86 0.87 16.38
CA VAL A 161 9.86 0.16 15.57
C VAL A 161 9.36 1.07 14.46
N ILE A 162 9.39 0.57 13.23
CA ILE A 162 8.65 1.16 12.11
C ILE A 162 7.52 0.19 11.71
N GLY A 163 6.28 0.58 11.95
CA GLY A 163 5.10 -0.16 11.49
C GLY A 163 4.64 0.31 10.12
N ALA A 164 4.19 -0.61 9.28
CA ALA A 164 3.47 -0.28 8.05
C ALA A 164 2.09 -0.96 8.00
N THR A 165 1.07 -0.25 7.53
CA THR A 165 -0.29 -0.81 7.41
C THR A 165 -1.08 -0.19 6.27
N THR A 166 -1.90 -1.00 5.59
CA THR A 166 -2.97 -0.54 4.69
C THR A 166 -4.25 -0.22 5.45
N ARG A 167 -4.43 -0.80 6.64
CA ARG A 167 -5.67 -0.79 7.43
C ARG A 167 -5.43 -0.23 8.83
N LEU A 168 -5.25 1.09 8.92
CA LEU A 168 -5.05 1.77 10.22
C LEU A 168 -6.19 1.49 11.21
N ALA A 169 -7.42 1.34 10.72
CA ALA A 169 -8.61 1.09 11.55
C ALA A 169 -8.60 -0.28 12.25
N LEU A 170 -7.79 -1.24 11.78
CA LEU A 170 -7.66 -2.57 12.39
C LEU A 170 -6.61 -2.61 13.50
N MET A 171 -5.80 -1.56 13.65
CA MET A 171 -4.83 -1.51 14.73
C MET A 171 -5.52 -1.26 16.07
N THR A 172 -5.08 -1.98 17.09
CA THR A 172 -5.55 -1.76 18.46
C THR A 172 -5.13 -0.34 18.92
N ALA A 173 -6.00 0.33 19.68
CA ALA A 173 -5.69 1.66 20.20
C ALA A 173 -4.40 1.69 21.05
N PRO A 174 -4.11 0.68 21.91
CA PRO A 174 -2.85 0.61 22.65
C PRO A 174 -1.61 0.54 21.76
N LEU A 175 -1.61 -0.29 20.71
CA LEU A 175 -0.48 -0.37 19.79
C LEU A 175 -0.27 0.95 19.05
N ARG A 176 -1.36 1.55 18.56
CA ARG A 176 -1.31 2.82 17.82
C ARG A 176 -0.74 3.96 18.67
N ALA A 177 -1.10 4.04 19.95
CA ALA A 177 -0.66 5.09 20.86
C ALA A 177 0.85 5.08 21.15
N ARG A 178 1.54 3.97 20.89
CA ARG A 178 2.99 3.81 21.12
C ARG A 178 3.86 4.30 19.96
N PHE A 179 3.25 4.65 18.83
CA PHE A 179 3.96 5.28 17.73
C PHE A 179 4.01 6.80 17.98
N GLY A 180 5.21 7.32 18.24
CA GLY A 180 5.44 8.75 18.48
C GLY A 180 5.23 9.59 17.22
N ALA A 181 5.36 9.00 16.03
CA ALA A 181 5.06 9.64 14.76
C ALA A 181 4.17 8.75 13.88
N VAL A 182 3.04 9.30 13.41
CA VAL A 182 2.11 8.60 12.51
C VAL A 182 1.98 9.39 11.22
N TYR A 183 2.31 8.76 10.10
CA TYR A 183 2.32 9.37 8.78
C TYR A 183 1.39 8.64 7.82
N ARG A 184 0.48 9.41 7.22
CA ARG A 184 -0.36 8.96 6.11
C ARG A 184 0.39 9.16 4.80
N MET A 185 0.42 8.12 3.97
CA MET A 185 0.85 8.21 2.58
C MET A 185 -0.38 8.29 1.67
N ASP A 186 -0.42 9.32 0.84
CA ASP A 186 -1.48 9.51 -0.16
C ASP A 186 -0.99 9.08 -1.54
N PHE A 187 -1.93 8.95 -2.49
CA PHE A 187 -1.57 8.74 -3.88
C PHE A 187 -0.76 9.91 -4.42
N TYR A 188 0.17 9.60 -5.31
CA TYR A 188 1.10 10.56 -5.90
C TYR A 188 0.38 11.33 -7.00
N ASP A 189 0.72 12.62 -7.12
CA ASP A 189 0.28 13.44 -8.24
C ASP A 189 1.00 13.04 -9.53
N GLN A 190 0.48 13.53 -10.65
CA GLN A 190 0.99 13.21 -11.99
C GLN A 190 2.45 13.61 -12.15
N ALA A 191 2.86 14.78 -11.65
CA ALA A 191 4.23 15.28 -11.81
C ALA A 191 5.24 14.39 -11.06
N ALA A 192 4.92 13.99 -9.82
CA ALA A 192 5.72 13.06 -9.05
C ALA A 192 5.78 11.68 -9.73
N MET A 193 4.68 11.22 -10.33
CA MET A 193 4.65 9.95 -11.06
C MET A 193 5.52 9.99 -12.33
N GLU A 194 5.50 11.09 -13.07
CA GLU A 194 6.36 11.29 -14.24
C GLU A 194 7.85 11.27 -13.87
N GLU A 195 8.22 11.94 -12.78
CA GLU A 195 9.61 11.91 -12.29
C GLU A 195 10.02 10.48 -11.87
N ILE A 196 9.14 9.73 -11.21
CA ILE A 196 9.38 8.33 -10.83
C ILE A 196 9.59 7.46 -12.06
N VAL A 197 8.73 7.58 -13.08
CA VAL A 197 8.85 6.83 -14.34
C VAL A 197 10.13 7.22 -15.07
N GLY A 198 10.42 8.51 -15.21
CA GLY A 198 11.64 8.99 -15.88
C GLY A 198 12.93 8.58 -15.17
N ARG A 199 12.95 8.58 -13.83
CA ARG A 199 14.06 8.01 -13.05
C ARG A 199 14.18 6.51 -13.29
N GLY A 200 13.07 5.79 -13.27
CA GLY A 200 13.04 4.34 -13.55
C GLY A 200 13.60 4.02 -14.93
N ALA A 201 13.21 4.78 -15.96
CA ALA A 201 13.66 4.55 -17.32
C ALA A 201 15.18 4.74 -17.48
N ARG A 202 15.74 5.78 -16.82
CA ARG A 202 17.19 5.99 -16.76
C ARG A 202 17.94 4.83 -16.11
N ILE A 203 17.42 4.28 -15.01
CA ILE A 203 18.03 3.15 -14.31
C ILE A 203 17.94 1.86 -15.14
N LEU A 204 16.85 1.69 -15.90
CA LEU A 204 16.65 0.55 -16.78
C LEU A 204 17.30 0.72 -18.16
N GLU A 205 18.00 1.83 -18.39
CA GLU A 205 18.68 2.19 -19.64
C GLU A 205 17.75 2.10 -20.87
N VAL A 206 16.46 2.47 -20.70
CA VAL A 206 15.49 2.50 -21.79
C VAL A 206 15.26 3.94 -22.27
N PRO A 207 15.40 4.23 -23.57
CA PRO A 207 15.01 5.53 -24.12
C PRO A 207 13.51 5.75 -23.94
N ILE A 208 13.14 6.89 -23.36
CA ILE A 208 11.73 7.26 -23.16
C ILE A 208 11.52 8.75 -23.47
N GLU A 209 10.42 9.06 -24.13
CA GLU A 209 10.01 10.42 -24.42
C GLU A 209 9.09 10.98 -23.33
N ALA A 210 8.94 12.31 -23.28
CA ALA A 210 8.08 12.98 -22.30
C ALA A 210 6.63 12.48 -22.39
N HIS A 211 6.08 12.34 -23.60
CA HIS A 211 4.71 11.86 -23.77
C HIS A 211 4.54 10.38 -23.40
N GLY A 212 5.52 9.52 -23.68
CA GLY A 212 5.52 8.12 -23.22
C GLY A 212 5.61 8.01 -21.70
N THR A 213 6.44 8.85 -21.06
CA THR A 213 6.54 8.97 -19.60
C THR A 213 5.19 9.36 -18.99
N SER A 214 4.55 10.40 -19.54
CA SER A 214 3.27 10.90 -19.05
C SER A 214 2.15 9.86 -19.19
N GLU A 215 2.15 9.10 -20.30
CA GLU A 215 1.18 8.04 -20.55
C GLU A 215 1.25 6.92 -19.50
N ILE A 216 2.46 6.45 -19.20
CA ILE A 216 2.68 5.43 -18.15
C ILE A 216 2.28 5.99 -16.78
N ALA A 217 2.72 7.21 -16.46
CA ALA A 217 2.43 7.86 -15.18
C ALA A 217 0.91 8.02 -14.96
N ARG A 218 0.17 8.44 -16.00
CA ARG A 218 -1.29 8.63 -15.95
C ARG A 218 -2.02 7.32 -15.65
N ARG A 219 -1.61 6.21 -16.27
CA ARG A 219 -2.24 4.89 -16.06
C ARG A 219 -1.73 4.15 -14.81
N ALA A 220 -0.78 4.73 -14.06
CA ALA A 220 -0.17 4.11 -12.90
C ALA A 220 -0.91 4.33 -11.57
N ARG A 221 -2.10 4.93 -11.59
CA ARG A 221 -2.98 5.07 -10.41
C ARG A 221 -2.34 5.81 -9.23
N GLY A 222 -1.50 6.80 -9.50
CA GLY A 222 -0.74 7.50 -8.46
C GLY A 222 0.10 6.58 -7.57
N THR A 223 0.50 5.40 -8.07
CA THR A 223 1.15 4.35 -7.28
C THR A 223 2.52 4.00 -7.88
N PRO A 224 3.65 4.32 -7.22
CA PRO A 224 5.00 4.09 -7.74
C PRO A 224 5.27 2.64 -8.13
N ARG A 225 4.81 1.67 -7.31
CA ARG A 225 4.94 0.24 -7.62
C ARG A 225 4.29 -0.13 -8.96
N VAL A 226 3.12 0.45 -9.25
CA VAL A 226 2.39 0.22 -10.50
C VAL A 226 3.15 0.85 -11.66
N ALA A 227 3.54 2.13 -11.54
CA ALA A 227 4.30 2.82 -12.57
C ALA A 227 5.57 2.07 -13.00
N LEU A 228 6.39 1.64 -12.03
CA LEU A 228 7.63 0.94 -12.34
C LEU A 228 7.39 -0.43 -12.96
N ARG A 229 6.30 -1.11 -12.59
CA ARG A 229 5.88 -2.36 -13.23
C ARG A 229 5.40 -2.12 -14.67
N LEU A 230 4.57 -1.10 -14.90
CA LEU A 230 4.10 -0.73 -16.23
C LEU A 230 5.28 -0.33 -17.13
N LEU A 231 6.22 0.46 -16.62
CA LEU A 231 7.44 0.84 -17.34
C LEU A 231 8.22 -0.39 -17.81
N ARG A 232 8.40 -1.40 -16.95
CA ARG A 232 9.06 -2.66 -17.36
C ARG A 232 8.31 -3.35 -18.48
N ARG A 233 6.98 -3.46 -18.38
CA ARG A 233 6.17 -4.11 -19.43
C ARG A 233 6.16 -3.34 -20.74
N VAL A 234 6.10 -2.02 -20.68
CA VAL A 234 6.18 -1.16 -21.87
C VAL A 234 7.57 -1.23 -22.50
N ARG A 235 8.64 -1.32 -21.70
CA ARG A 235 9.99 -1.60 -22.20
C ARG A 235 10.06 -2.96 -22.90
N ASP A 236 9.53 -4.02 -22.29
CA ASP A 236 9.53 -5.36 -22.88
C ASP A 236 8.78 -5.34 -24.24
N TYR A 237 7.65 -4.61 -24.31
CA TYR A 237 6.93 -4.39 -25.57
C TYR A 237 7.78 -3.60 -26.59
N ALA A 238 8.39 -2.50 -26.18
CA ALA A 238 9.17 -1.62 -27.04
C ALA A 238 10.37 -2.35 -27.67
N GLN A 239 11.02 -3.25 -26.91
CA GLN A 239 12.15 -4.03 -27.39
C GLN A 239 11.78 -5.11 -28.41
N VAL A 240 10.55 -5.63 -28.35
CA VAL A 240 10.10 -6.74 -29.20
C VAL A 240 9.28 -6.26 -30.39
N ARG A 241 8.48 -5.20 -30.21
CA ARG A 241 7.46 -4.76 -31.18
C ARG A 241 7.63 -3.32 -31.66
N ALA A 242 8.68 -2.62 -31.22
CA ALA A 242 9.00 -1.26 -31.66
C ALA A 242 10.53 -1.10 -31.80
N ASP A 243 10.99 0.14 -31.99
CA ASP A 243 12.40 0.47 -32.19
C ASP A 243 13.19 0.61 -30.86
N GLY A 244 12.73 -0.05 -29.79
CA GLY A 244 13.38 -0.03 -28.47
C GLY A 244 13.19 1.25 -27.64
N ALA A 245 12.59 2.30 -28.21
CA ALA A 245 12.23 3.53 -27.51
C ALA A 245 10.76 3.54 -27.06
N ILE A 246 10.49 4.16 -25.92
CA ILE A 246 9.14 4.36 -25.38
C ILE A 246 8.62 5.73 -25.82
N THR A 247 7.93 5.78 -26.95
CA THR A 247 7.14 6.93 -27.41
C THR A 247 5.73 6.91 -26.81
N HIS A 248 4.92 7.92 -27.11
CA HIS A 248 3.49 7.91 -26.76
C HIS A 248 2.75 6.72 -27.38
N GLU A 249 2.94 6.48 -28.68
CA GLU A 249 2.26 5.41 -29.43
C GLU A 249 2.65 4.04 -28.89
N THR A 250 3.94 3.83 -28.59
CA THR A 250 4.43 2.59 -28.00
C THR A 250 3.85 2.36 -26.61
N ALA A 251 3.80 3.41 -25.77
CA ALA A 251 3.21 3.32 -24.44
C ALA A 251 1.71 2.98 -24.49
N VAL A 252 0.94 3.68 -25.34
CA VAL A 252 -0.49 3.42 -25.55
C VAL A 252 -0.71 1.98 -26.03
N ALA A 253 -0.02 1.55 -27.09
CA ALA A 253 -0.19 0.22 -27.65
C ALA A 253 0.17 -0.90 -26.66
N ALA A 254 1.22 -0.70 -25.85
CA ALA A 254 1.60 -1.65 -24.81
C ALA A 254 0.56 -1.73 -23.69
N LEU A 255 0.07 -0.59 -23.19
CA LEU A 255 -0.89 -0.52 -22.09
C LEU A 255 -2.28 -1.01 -22.51
N ASP A 256 -2.70 -0.73 -23.74
CA ASP A 256 -3.94 -1.25 -24.33
C ASP A 256 -3.89 -2.77 -24.49
N LEU A 257 -2.74 -3.33 -24.92
CA LEU A 257 -2.54 -4.78 -25.00
C LEU A 257 -2.63 -5.46 -23.62
N MET A 258 -2.26 -4.73 -22.56
CA MET A 258 -2.40 -5.18 -21.16
C MET A 258 -3.81 -4.95 -20.60
N GLU A 259 -4.74 -4.47 -21.42
CA GLU A 259 -6.11 -4.14 -21.05
C GLU A 259 -6.19 -3.11 -19.92
N ILE A 260 -5.25 -2.16 -19.87
CA ILE A 260 -5.26 -1.06 -18.92
C ILE A 260 -5.85 0.15 -19.62
N ASP A 261 -6.98 0.66 -19.16
CA ASP A 261 -7.64 1.80 -19.82
C ASP A 261 -6.95 3.15 -19.55
N GLN A 262 -7.47 4.22 -20.16
CA GLN A 262 -6.89 5.56 -20.08
C GLN A 262 -6.83 6.13 -18.65
N LEU A 263 -7.66 5.64 -17.73
CA LEU A 263 -7.65 6.02 -16.31
C LEU A 263 -6.83 5.06 -15.45
N GLY A 264 -6.18 4.07 -16.07
CA GLY A 264 -5.36 3.08 -15.39
C GLY A 264 -6.14 1.90 -14.84
N LEU A 265 -7.45 1.76 -15.10
CA LEU A 265 -8.22 0.61 -14.62
C LEU A 265 -7.88 -0.63 -15.43
N ASP A 266 -7.74 -1.76 -14.75
CA ASP A 266 -7.53 -3.06 -15.38
C ASP A 266 -8.83 -3.88 -15.38
N ASP A 267 -8.73 -5.10 -15.89
CA ASP A 267 -9.85 -6.02 -15.97
C ASP A 267 -10.58 -6.21 -14.63
N LEU A 268 -9.85 -6.39 -13.53
CA LEU A 268 -10.48 -6.64 -12.24
C LEU A 268 -11.25 -5.43 -11.73
N ASP A 269 -10.73 -4.21 -11.87
CA ASP A 269 -11.48 -3.02 -11.44
C ASP A 269 -12.76 -2.86 -12.26
N ARG A 270 -12.68 -3.09 -13.57
CA ARG A 270 -13.86 -3.06 -14.46
C ARG A 270 -14.84 -4.17 -14.12
N ARG A 271 -14.39 -5.39 -13.79
CA ARG A 271 -15.25 -6.48 -13.33
C ARG A 271 -15.97 -6.14 -12.02
N VAL A 272 -15.29 -5.50 -11.06
CA VAL A 272 -15.92 -5.03 -9.82
C VAL A 272 -17.01 -4.02 -10.12
N LEU A 273 -16.73 -2.99 -10.93
CA LEU A 273 -17.73 -1.97 -11.30
C LEU A 273 -18.90 -2.58 -12.08
N ARG A 274 -18.63 -3.44 -13.07
CA ARG A 274 -19.67 -4.15 -13.84
C ARG A 274 -20.51 -5.04 -12.95
N ALA A 275 -19.92 -5.77 -12.01
CA ALA A 275 -20.70 -6.57 -11.07
C ALA A 275 -21.68 -5.71 -10.27
N ILE A 276 -21.22 -4.59 -9.70
CA ILE A 276 -22.09 -3.67 -8.95
C ILE A 276 -23.21 -3.13 -9.84
N ILE A 277 -22.90 -2.70 -11.06
CA ILE A 277 -23.85 -2.05 -11.96
C ILE A 277 -24.82 -3.05 -12.59
N GLU A 278 -24.30 -4.09 -13.24
CA GLU A 278 -25.07 -5.01 -14.08
C GLU A 278 -25.76 -6.11 -13.25
N LYS A 279 -25.11 -6.62 -12.19
CA LYS A 279 -25.67 -7.70 -11.36
C LYS A 279 -26.50 -7.20 -10.18
N PHE A 280 -26.15 -6.02 -9.64
CA PHE A 280 -26.77 -5.49 -8.42
C PHE A 280 -27.43 -4.12 -8.62
N GLY A 281 -27.64 -3.68 -9.87
CA GLY A 281 -28.40 -2.48 -10.19
C GLY A 281 -27.76 -1.17 -9.70
N GLY A 282 -26.44 -1.14 -9.50
CA GLY A 282 -25.71 0.01 -8.94
C GLY A 282 -25.46 -0.06 -7.44
N GLY A 283 -25.98 -1.08 -6.74
CA GLY A 283 -25.84 -1.26 -5.29
C GLY A 283 -27.00 -0.65 -4.48
N PRO A 284 -26.92 -0.64 -3.13
CA PRO A 284 -25.78 -1.08 -2.32
C PRO A 284 -25.61 -2.60 -2.28
N VAL A 285 -24.37 -3.09 -2.36
CA VAL A 285 -24.03 -4.52 -2.28
C VAL A 285 -22.84 -4.76 -1.33
N GLY A 286 -22.90 -5.85 -0.56
CA GLY A 286 -21.84 -6.24 0.38
C GLY A 286 -20.56 -6.70 -0.34
N LEU A 287 -19.39 -6.49 0.28
CA LEU A 287 -18.10 -6.87 -0.31
C LEU A 287 -18.02 -8.35 -0.65
N GLU A 288 -18.42 -9.20 0.29
CA GLU A 288 -18.42 -10.66 0.12
C GLU A 288 -19.30 -11.10 -1.06
N THR A 289 -20.42 -10.40 -1.29
CA THR A 289 -21.30 -10.68 -2.42
C THR A 289 -20.66 -10.26 -3.75
N ILE A 290 -19.98 -9.11 -3.79
CA ILE A 290 -19.23 -8.68 -4.99
C ILE A 290 -18.13 -9.71 -5.27
N ALA A 291 -17.33 -10.03 -4.27
CA ALA A 291 -16.21 -10.97 -4.31
C ALA A 291 -16.65 -12.34 -4.86
N ALA A 292 -17.71 -12.92 -4.28
CA ALA A 292 -18.28 -14.18 -4.75
C ALA A 292 -18.78 -14.10 -6.20
N SER A 293 -19.38 -12.97 -6.61
CA SER A 293 -19.94 -12.80 -7.95
C SER A 293 -18.90 -12.72 -9.08
N ILE A 294 -17.64 -12.40 -8.75
CA ILE A 294 -16.53 -12.31 -9.70
C ILE A 294 -15.41 -13.32 -9.42
N SER A 295 -15.65 -14.25 -8.50
CA SER A 295 -14.71 -15.29 -8.06
C SER A 295 -13.35 -14.73 -7.59
N GLU A 296 -13.41 -13.71 -6.74
CA GLU A 296 -12.22 -13.07 -6.14
C GLU A 296 -12.30 -13.04 -4.62
N GLU A 297 -11.16 -12.79 -3.98
CA GLU A 297 -11.09 -12.59 -2.53
C GLU A 297 -11.54 -11.17 -2.14
N SER A 298 -12.32 -11.07 -1.06
CA SER A 298 -12.82 -9.79 -0.55
C SER A 298 -11.68 -8.85 -0.14
N ASP A 299 -10.63 -9.38 0.49
CA ASP A 299 -9.43 -8.62 0.86
C ASP A 299 -8.72 -8.04 -0.36
N THR A 300 -8.62 -8.78 -1.46
CA THR A 300 -8.02 -8.29 -2.72
C THR A 300 -8.80 -7.10 -3.28
N ILE A 301 -10.13 -7.18 -3.28
CA ILE A 301 -10.98 -6.07 -3.73
C ILE A 301 -10.79 -4.87 -2.80
N MET A 302 -10.85 -5.07 -1.49
CA MET A 302 -10.77 -4.01 -0.49
C MET A 302 -9.43 -3.28 -0.50
N ASP A 303 -8.32 -4.00 -0.62
CA ASP A 303 -6.98 -3.43 -0.48
C ASP A 303 -6.38 -2.96 -1.80
N VAL A 304 -6.75 -3.57 -2.92
CA VAL A 304 -6.12 -3.30 -4.23
C VAL A 304 -7.03 -2.49 -5.15
N VAL A 305 -8.34 -2.78 -5.17
CA VAL A 305 -9.27 -2.20 -6.14
C VAL A 305 -9.98 -0.97 -5.58
N GLU A 306 -10.63 -1.11 -4.42
CA GLU A 306 -11.47 -0.06 -3.83
C GLU A 306 -10.73 1.26 -3.60
N PRO A 307 -9.47 1.33 -3.13
CA PRO A 307 -8.82 2.59 -2.80
C PRO A 307 -8.75 3.55 -4.00
N TYR A 308 -8.43 3.03 -5.18
CA TYR A 308 -8.33 3.84 -6.39
C TYR A 308 -9.71 4.16 -6.99
N LEU A 309 -10.65 3.21 -6.96
CA LEU A 309 -12.02 3.48 -7.41
C LEU A 309 -12.74 4.52 -6.55
N LEU A 310 -12.48 4.53 -5.23
CA LEU A 310 -12.97 5.56 -4.32
C LEU A 310 -12.33 6.92 -4.63
N GLN A 311 -11.03 6.94 -4.92
CA GLN A 311 -10.32 8.16 -5.28
C GLN A 311 -10.84 8.77 -6.59
N LEU A 312 -11.11 7.95 -7.61
CA LEU A 312 -11.73 8.39 -8.87
C LEU A 312 -13.21 8.79 -8.70
N GLY A 313 -13.81 8.51 -7.54
CA GLY A 313 -15.23 8.71 -7.29
C GLY A 313 -16.11 7.77 -8.12
N PHE A 314 -15.62 6.60 -8.51
CA PHE A 314 -16.36 5.58 -9.26
C PHE A 314 -17.12 4.63 -8.31
N LEU A 315 -16.61 4.48 -7.09
CA LEU A 315 -17.17 3.66 -6.03
C LEU A 315 -17.52 4.54 -4.83
N GLU A 316 -18.65 4.25 -4.19
CA GLU A 316 -19.08 4.85 -2.94
C GLU A 316 -19.22 3.77 -1.86
N ARG A 317 -18.75 4.05 -0.63
CA ARG A 317 -18.97 3.18 0.54
C ARG A 317 -20.10 3.74 1.39
N THR A 318 -21.13 2.93 1.63
CA THR A 318 -22.25 3.24 2.53
C THR A 318 -22.29 2.23 3.68
N SER A 319 -23.09 2.51 4.72
CA SER A 319 -23.35 1.55 5.80
C SER A 319 -24.00 0.24 5.32
N ARG A 320 -24.68 0.27 4.16
CA ARG A 320 -25.38 -0.90 3.58
C ARG A 320 -24.53 -1.66 2.56
N GLY A 321 -23.36 -1.14 2.15
CA GLY A 321 -22.52 -1.75 1.12
C GLY A 321 -21.94 -0.73 0.15
N ARG A 322 -21.37 -1.25 -0.95
CA ARG A 322 -20.75 -0.47 -2.01
C ARG A 322 -21.76 -0.11 -3.08
N MET A 323 -21.61 1.07 -3.65
CA MET A 323 -22.45 1.58 -4.73
C MET A 323 -21.57 2.13 -5.86
N ALA A 324 -22.03 2.00 -7.10
CA ALA A 324 -21.38 2.61 -8.25
C ALA A 324 -21.90 4.03 -8.44
N SER A 325 -21.01 4.99 -8.63
CA SER A 325 -21.40 6.38 -8.91
C SER A 325 -21.80 6.55 -10.38
N VAL A 326 -22.43 7.67 -10.72
CA VAL A 326 -22.74 8.05 -12.11
C VAL A 326 -21.49 8.10 -12.99
N HIS A 327 -20.31 8.43 -12.43
CA HIS A 327 -19.06 8.44 -13.17
C HIS A 327 -18.64 7.03 -13.63
N ALA A 328 -18.88 6.01 -12.82
CA ALA A 328 -18.59 4.62 -13.19
C ALA A 328 -19.46 4.15 -14.37
N TYR A 329 -20.75 4.52 -14.38
CA TYR A 329 -21.64 4.22 -15.51
C TYR A 329 -21.13 4.84 -16.80
N ARG A 330 -20.81 6.15 -16.78
CA ARG A 330 -20.29 6.87 -17.94
C ARG A 330 -18.98 6.28 -18.44
N HIS A 331 -18.07 5.94 -17.54
CA HIS A 331 -16.78 5.33 -17.88
C HIS A 331 -16.95 3.98 -18.59
N LEU A 332 -17.89 3.15 -18.13
CA LEU A 332 -18.16 1.84 -18.74
C LEU A 332 -19.08 1.90 -19.98
N GLY A 333 -19.51 3.10 -20.39
CA GLY A 333 -20.45 3.28 -21.51
C GLY A 333 -21.86 2.77 -21.21
N LEU A 334 -22.26 2.73 -19.93
CA LEU A 334 -23.57 2.23 -19.48
C LEU A 334 -24.52 3.38 -19.16
N ALA A 335 -25.83 3.14 -19.34
CA ALA A 335 -26.86 4.11 -19.00
C ALA A 335 -26.97 4.27 -17.48
N ALA A 336 -26.76 5.49 -16.98
CA ALA A 336 -26.94 5.80 -15.57
C ALA A 336 -28.44 5.91 -15.22
N PRO A 337 -28.88 5.44 -14.03
CA PRO A 337 -30.26 5.61 -13.60
C PRO A 337 -30.63 7.10 -13.48
N GLU A 338 -31.78 7.50 -14.05
CA GLU A 338 -32.25 8.90 -14.08
C GLU A 338 -32.48 9.50 -12.68
N ASN A 339 -32.68 8.63 -11.68
CA ASN A 339 -32.75 8.98 -10.27
C ASN A 339 -31.51 8.47 -9.55
N GLY A 340 -30.43 9.25 -9.54
CA GLY A 340 -29.31 9.00 -8.63
C GLY A 340 -29.81 8.89 -7.18
N PRO A 341 -29.14 8.13 -6.29
CA PRO A 341 -29.59 7.99 -4.92
C PRO A 341 -29.53 9.36 -4.26
N ARG A 342 -30.68 10.03 -4.14
CA ARG A 342 -30.86 11.18 -3.27
C ARG A 342 -30.73 10.67 -1.84
N GLY A 343 -29.50 10.60 -1.35
CA GLY A 343 -29.20 10.64 0.08
C GLY A 343 -29.54 12.02 0.63
N GLY A 344 -30.81 12.39 0.58
CA GLY A 344 -31.37 13.55 1.25
C GLY A 344 -32.56 13.05 2.05
N GLN A 345 -32.39 12.94 3.36
CA GLN A 345 -33.54 12.94 4.28
C GLN A 345 -34.51 14.01 3.81
N ARG A 346 -35.76 13.64 3.52
CA ARG A 346 -36.85 14.61 3.54
C ARG A 346 -36.84 15.21 4.93
N THR A 347 -36.42 16.47 5.04
CA THR A 347 -36.58 17.22 6.28
C THR A 347 -38.07 17.36 6.54
N LEU A 348 -38.46 17.36 7.82
CA LEU A 348 -39.84 17.45 8.31
C LEU A 348 -40.62 18.71 7.84
N PHE A 349 -40.02 19.55 6.98
CA PHE A 349 -40.53 20.84 6.52
C PHE A 349 -40.83 20.90 5.00
N ASP A 350 -40.77 19.77 4.28
CA ASP A 350 -41.29 19.71 2.91
C ASP A 350 -42.82 19.61 2.93
N THR A 351 -43.50 20.73 3.16
CA THR A 351 -44.96 20.87 3.01
C THR A 351 -45.27 21.14 1.53
N PRO A 352 -46.28 20.50 0.91
CA PRO A 352 -46.68 20.83 -0.46
C PRO A 352 -47.36 22.22 -0.49
N PRO A 353 -47.20 23.01 -1.58
CA PRO A 353 -48.10 24.12 -1.84
C PRO A 353 -49.49 23.55 -2.13
N GLY A 354 -50.51 24.18 -1.54
CA GLY A 354 -51.90 23.72 -1.54
C GLY A 354 -52.61 23.75 -2.88
#